data_AF-A0AAD6A4Q9-F1
#
_entry.id   AF-A0AAD6A4Q9-F1
#
_cell.length_a   1.000
_cell.length_b   1.000
_cell.length_c   1.000
_cell.angle_alpha   90.00
_cell.angle_beta   90.00
_cell.angle_gamma   90.00
#
_symmetry.space_group_name_H-M   'P 1'
#
loop_
_entity.id
_entity.type
_entity.pdbx_description
1 polymer ?
#
loop_
_entity_poly.entity_id
_entity_poly.type
_entity_poly.pdbx_seq_one_letter_code
_entity_poly.pdbx_strand_id
1 'polypeptide(L)'
;VLSAATIVAKHTSALCNACRLASSKTPNPVAKRQFVQSAKEVANTTANLVKSIKALDGAFNQENREKCKAATGPLIEAVDNLTAFASNPEFASIPAQISPEGHAAMEPIVAAAKTMLESSTGLIQTARYLAVNPKDPPKWSVLAGHSRTVSDSIKKLITNMREKAPGQRECDDSIEVLNGCIREVDQASLAAISQQLTPREDTLHGGTHTHTHTHTHTHTHNTHTHTHTHTHNL
;
A
#
# COMPACT_ATOMS: atom_id res chain seq x y z
N VAL A 1 12.26 22.85 34.61
CA VAL A 1 11.89 21.43 34.86
C VAL A 1 10.59 21.05 34.14
N LEU A 2 9.50 21.81 34.33
CA LEU A 2 8.20 21.53 33.70
C LEU A 2 8.22 21.41 32.16
N SER A 3 8.95 22.29 31.45
CA SER A 3 9.08 22.20 29.99
C SER A 3 9.68 20.86 29.51
N ALA A 4 10.73 20.38 30.18
CA ALA A 4 11.33 19.07 29.87
C ALA A 4 10.35 17.92 30.17
N ALA A 5 9.57 18.01 31.24
CA ALA A 5 8.54 17.03 31.59
C ALA A 5 7.47 16.90 30.50
N THR A 6 7.02 18.03 29.95
CA THR A 6 6.04 18.06 28.86
C THR A 6 6.58 17.37 27.60
N ILE A 7 7.86 17.61 27.26
CA ILE A 7 8.52 16.95 26.13
C ILE A 7 8.58 15.43 26.36
N VAL A 8 9.05 15.00 27.53
CA VAL A 8 9.13 13.57 27.89
C VAL A 8 7.76 12.91 27.77
N ALA A 9 6.72 13.48 28.40
CA ALA A 9 5.37 12.92 28.36
C ALA A 9 4.80 12.83 26.93
N LYS A 10 5.08 13.84 26.08
CA LYS A 10 4.68 13.82 24.66
C LYS A 10 5.31 12.64 23.93
N HIS A 11 6.62 12.47 24.04
CA HIS A 11 7.34 11.44 23.28
C HIS A 11 7.07 10.03 23.81
N THR A 12 6.97 9.83 25.11
CA THR A 12 6.66 8.51 25.67
C THR A 12 5.23 8.07 25.36
N SER A 13 4.27 9.01 25.35
CA SER A 13 2.91 8.74 24.83
C SER A 13 2.90 8.34 23.35
N ALA A 14 3.70 9.03 22.52
CA ALA A 14 3.86 8.66 21.11
C ALA A 14 4.46 7.26 20.94
N LEU A 15 5.49 6.90 21.72
CA LEU A 15 6.09 5.56 21.73
C LEU A 15 5.08 4.47 22.14
N CYS A 16 4.29 4.70 23.19
CA CYS A 16 3.24 3.77 23.60
C CYS A 16 2.20 3.54 22.49
N ASN A 17 1.80 4.61 21.80
CA ASN A 17 0.88 4.51 20.66
C ASN A 17 1.50 3.75 19.48
N ALA A 18 2.78 3.99 19.17
CA ALA A 18 3.51 3.27 18.13
C ALA A 18 3.61 1.77 18.45
N CYS A 19 3.92 1.41 19.70
CA CYS A 19 3.94 0.02 20.16
C CYS A 19 2.57 -0.65 20.05
N ARG A 20 1.49 0.06 20.42
CA ARG A 20 0.12 -0.43 20.26
C ARG A 20 -0.19 -0.72 18.79
N LEU A 21 0.15 0.20 17.88
CA LEU A 21 -0.03 0.01 16.45
C LEU A 21 0.79 -1.17 15.92
N ALA A 22 2.08 -1.26 16.29
CA ALA A 22 2.97 -2.34 15.89
C ALA A 22 2.44 -3.72 16.37
N SER A 23 1.99 -3.81 17.63
CA SER A 23 1.40 -5.02 18.20
C SER A 23 0.11 -5.47 17.49
N SER A 24 -0.66 -4.53 16.93
CA SER A 24 -1.88 -4.85 16.18
C SER A 24 -1.60 -5.32 14.74
N LYS A 25 -0.45 -4.95 14.18
CA LYS A 25 -0.07 -5.24 12.80
C LYS A 25 0.88 -6.42 12.67
N THR A 26 1.60 -6.78 13.73
CA THR A 26 2.53 -7.92 13.69
C THR A 26 1.77 -9.26 13.77
N PRO A 27 2.04 -10.21 12.86
CA PRO A 27 1.51 -11.56 12.95
C PRO A 27 2.26 -12.41 13.99
N ASN A 28 3.45 -11.99 14.43
CA ASN A 28 4.28 -12.72 15.39
C ASN A 28 3.73 -12.53 16.83
N PRO A 29 3.22 -13.59 17.49
CA PRO A 29 2.61 -13.48 18.82
C PRO A 29 3.62 -13.10 19.92
N VAL A 30 4.90 -13.44 19.75
CA VAL A 30 5.97 -13.06 20.69
C VAL A 30 6.25 -11.57 20.57
N ALA A 31 6.45 -11.08 19.34
CA ALA A 31 6.66 -9.66 19.09
C ALA A 31 5.48 -8.80 19.55
N LYS A 32 4.24 -9.29 19.32
CA LYS A 32 3.01 -8.65 19.82
C LYS A 32 3.04 -8.46 21.34
N ARG A 33 3.36 -9.52 22.10
CA ARG A 33 3.47 -9.44 23.57
C ARG A 33 4.58 -8.50 23.98
N GLN A 34 5.73 -8.54 23.32
CA GLN A 34 6.87 -7.69 23.62
C GLN A 34 6.55 -6.21 23.43
N PHE A 35 5.93 -5.81 22.31
CA PHE A 35 5.50 -4.42 22.11
C PHE A 35 4.53 -3.92 23.19
N VAL A 36 3.56 -4.76 23.58
CA VAL A 36 2.62 -4.41 24.65
C VAL A 36 3.35 -4.23 25.99
N GLN A 37 4.30 -5.11 26.28
CA GLN A 37 5.07 -5.06 27.51
C GLN A 37 6.01 -3.84 27.55
N SER A 38 6.73 -3.54 26.47
CA SER A 38 7.57 -2.35 26.38
C SER A 38 6.76 -1.06 26.50
N ALA A 39 5.56 -0.99 25.90
CA ALA A 39 4.65 0.15 26.08
C ALA A 39 4.24 0.34 27.54
N LYS A 40 3.93 -0.76 28.25
CA LYS A 40 3.56 -0.73 29.66
C LYS A 40 4.74 -0.28 30.53
N GLU A 41 5.95 -0.75 30.24
CA GLU A 41 7.18 -0.35 30.95
C GLU A 41 7.47 1.14 30.76
N VAL A 42 7.45 1.64 29.53
CA VAL A 42 7.64 3.06 29.21
C VAL A 42 6.57 3.93 29.91
N ALA A 43 5.30 3.51 29.90
CA ALA A 43 4.23 4.24 30.58
C ALA A 43 4.44 4.29 32.10
N ASN A 44 4.82 3.17 32.71
CA ASN A 44 5.03 3.07 34.15
C ASN A 44 6.25 3.90 34.61
N THR A 45 7.38 3.80 33.92
CA THR A 45 8.59 4.57 34.25
C THR A 45 8.39 6.06 33.99
N THR A 46 7.66 6.44 32.94
CA THR A 46 7.22 7.82 32.71
C THR A 46 6.37 8.34 33.87
N ALA A 47 5.37 7.58 34.32
CA ALA A 47 4.50 8.00 35.43
C ALA A 47 5.29 8.21 36.73
N ASN A 48 6.27 7.35 37.01
CA ASN A 48 7.16 7.50 38.16
C ASN A 48 8.04 8.75 38.04
N LEU A 49 8.61 9.02 36.87
CA LEU A 49 9.37 10.25 36.63
C LEU A 49 8.50 11.51 36.78
N VAL A 50 7.27 11.51 36.26
CA VAL A 50 6.32 12.63 36.42
C VAL A 50 5.99 12.90 37.89
N LYS A 51 5.84 11.85 38.71
CA LYS A 51 5.64 12.01 40.16
C LYS A 51 6.85 12.69 40.81
N SER A 52 8.07 12.26 40.49
CA SER A 52 9.30 12.89 41.00
C SER A 52 9.46 14.34 40.54
N ILE A 53 9.07 14.64 39.30
CA ILE A 53 9.07 16.01 38.76
C ILE A 53 8.08 16.90 39.51
N LYS A 54 6.86 16.43 39.79
CA LYS A 54 5.86 17.18 40.58
C LYS A 54 6.36 17.47 42.00
N ALA A 55 7.04 16.51 42.64
CA ALA A 55 7.64 16.72 43.95
C ALA A 55 8.76 17.78 43.91
N LEU A 56 9.60 17.77 42.88
CA LEU A 56 10.65 18.77 42.67
C LEU A 56 10.09 20.17 42.35
N ASP A 57 8.99 20.24 41.61
CA ASP A 57 8.30 21.50 41.28
C ASP A 57 7.65 22.12 42.53
N GLY A 58 7.07 21.28 43.40
CA GLY A 58 6.50 21.73 44.68
C GLY A 58 7.54 22.08 45.74
N ALA A 59 8.72 21.44 45.73
CA ALA A 59 9.82 21.73 46.64
C ALA A 59 11.19 21.56 45.95
N PHE A 60 11.81 22.69 45.60
CA PHE A 60 13.10 22.70 44.92
C PHE A 60 14.26 22.54 45.92
N ASN A 61 14.70 21.29 46.12
CA ASN A 61 15.82 20.94 47.00
C ASN A 61 16.69 19.81 46.40
N GLN A 62 17.84 19.58 47.01
CA GLN A 62 18.83 18.61 46.51
C GLN A 62 18.31 17.17 46.52
N GLU A 63 17.55 16.78 47.55
CA GLU A 63 16.97 15.43 47.66
C GLU A 63 15.97 15.15 46.53
N ASN A 64 15.04 16.06 46.27
CA ASN A 64 14.07 15.93 45.17
C ASN A 64 14.75 15.96 43.80
N ARG A 65 15.84 16.72 43.67
CA ARG A 65 16.66 16.75 42.45
C ARG A 65 17.34 15.39 42.21
N GLU A 66 17.89 14.77 43.25
CA GLU A 66 18.49 13.43 43.17
C GLU A 66 17.46 12.35 42.88
N LYS A 67 16.29 12.39 43.53
CA LYS A 67 15.16 11.49 43.23
C LYS A 67 14.66 11.62 41.79
N CYS A 68 14.55 12.84 41.28
CA CYS A 68 14.18 13.08 39.89
C CYS A 68 15.26 12.56 38.92
N LYS A 69 16.55 12.75 39.24
CA LYS A 69 17.67 12.22 38.45
C LYS A 69 17.72 10.69 38.46
N ALA A 70 17.47 10.06 39.61
CA ALA A 70 17.41 8.60 39.69
C ALA A 70 16.25 8.02 38.86
N ALA A 71 15.10 8.70 38.85
CA ALA A 71 13.92 8.27 38.09
C ALA A 71 14.09 8.33 36.56
N THR A 72 15.07 9.07 36.03
CA THR A 72 15.34 9.07 34.58
C THR A 72 16.02 7.79 34.11
N GLY A 73 16.81 7.12 34.95
CA GLY A 73 17.54 5.90 34.58
C GLY A 73 16.63 4.78 34.04
N PRO A 74 15.60 4.35 34.79
CA PRO A 74 14.68 3.31 34.33
C PRO A 74 13.89 3.70 33.07
N LEU A 75 13.61 4.98 32.87
CA LEU A 75 12.93 5.44 31.65
C LEU A 75 13.87 5.34 30.44
N ILE A 76 15.13 5.74 30.58
CA ILE A 76 16.14 5.63 29.53
C ILE A 76 16.32 4.15 29.16
N GLU A 77 16.50 3.28 30.15
CA GLU A 77 16.66 1.84 29.92
C GLU A 77 15.44 1.21 29.21
N ALA A 78 14.22 1.56 29.62
CA ALA A 78 13.01 1.07 28.97
C ALA A 78 12.91 1.52 27.50
N VAL A 79 13.30 2.78 27.21
CA VAL A 79 13.31 3.31 25.85
C VAL A 79 14.42 2.68 25.00
N ASP A 80 15.60 2.47 25.57
CA ASP A 80 16.73 1.83 24.88
C ASP A 80 16.41 0.37 24.54
N ASN A 81 15.82 -0.37 25.48
CA ASN A 81 15.36 -1.75 25.26
C ASN A 81 14.29 -1.84 24.16
N LEU A 82 13.31 -0.93 24.18
CA LEU A 82 12.30 -0.83 23.11
C LEU A 82 12.95 -0.51 21.76
N THR A 83 13.90 0.43 21.74
CA THR A 83 14.59 0.84 20.52
C THR A 83 15.41 -0.30 19.93
N ALA A 84 16.14 -1.03 20.76
CA ALA A 84 16.89 -2.21 20.35
C ALA A 84 15.97 -3.28 19.76
N PHE A 85 14.84 -3.56 20.42
CA PHE A 85 13.85 -4.50 19.93
C PHE A 85 13.22 -4.06 18.60
N ALA A 86 12.80 -2.80 18.51
CA ALA A 86 12.18 -2.24 17.29
C ALA A 86 13.16 -2.12 16.11
N SER A 87 14.47 -2.09 16.37
CA SER A 87 15.52 -2.06 15.36
C SER A 87 15.82 -3.44 14.75
N ASN A 88 15.14 -4.49 15.20
CA ASN A 88 15.29 -5.81 14.60
C ASN A 88 14.89 -5.76 13.10
N PRO A 89 15.74 -6.27 12.18
CA PRO A 89 15.44 -6.31 10.75
C PRO A 89 14.10 -6.94 10.38
N GLU A 90 13.53 -7.82 11.23
CA GLU A 90 12.19 -8.39 11.00
C GLU A 90 11.07 -7.34 10.95
N PHE A 91 11.28 -6.15 11.54
CA PHE A 91 10.34 -5.03 11.52
C PHE A 91 10.72 -3.94 10.51
N ALA A 92 11.84 -4.09 9.80
CA ALA A 92 12.29 -3.12 8.83
C ALA A 92 11.29 -3.01 7.67
N SER A 93 11.09 -1.80 7.17
CA SER A 93 10.30 -1.59 5.95
C SER A 93 11.00 -2.26 4.77
N ILE A 94 10.27 -3.10 4.04
CA ILE A 94 10.75 -3.68 2.79
C ILE A 94 10.45 -2.67 1.67
N PRO A 95 11.45 -2.14 0.95
CA PRO A 95 11.22 -1.26 -0.18
C PRO A 95 10.38 -1.97 -1.24
N ALA A 96 9.44 -1.26 -1.84
CA ALA A 96 8.67 -1.78 -2.96
C ALA A 96 9.61 -2.04 -4.16
N GLN A 97 9.43 -3.18 -4.83
CA GLN A 97 10.08 -3.44 -6.11
C GLN A 97 9.19 -2.90 -7.21
N ILE A 98 9.70 -1.91 -7.95
CA ILE A 98 8.98 -1.24 -9.02
C ILE A 98 9.57 -1.70 -10.35
N SER A 99 8.73 -2.18 -11.26
CA SER A 99 9.19 -2.64 -12.58
C SER A 99 9.66 -1.46 -13.45
N PRO A 100 10.45 -1.71 -14.51
CA PRO A 100 10.81 -0.67 -15.48
C PRO A 100 9.60 0.04 -16.08
N GLU A 101 8.51 -0.68 -16.35
CA GLU A 101 7.25 -0.15 -16.87
C GLU A 101 6.56 0.75 -15.83
N GLY A 102 6.59 0.33 -14.55
CA GLY A 102 6.09 1.15 -13.44
C GLY A 102 6.88 2.46 -13.31
N HIS A 103 8.21 2.40 -13.44
CA HIS A 103 9.05 3.59 -13.48
C HIS A 103 8.70 4.50 -14.66
N ALA A 104 8.57 3.95 -15.87
CA ALA A 104 8.18 4.70 -17.05
C ALA A 104 6.80 5.35 -16.91
N ALA A 105 5.85 4.68 -16.25
CA ALA A 105 4.52 5.22 -15.98
C ALA A 105 4.53 6.38 -14.97
N MET A 106 5.40 6.33 -13.96
CA MET A 106 5.54 7.39 -12.94
C MET A 106 6.36 8.58 -13.42
N GLU A 107 7.26 8.39 -14.40
CA GLU A 107 8.19 9.43 -14.86
C GLU A 107 7.50 10.76 -15.22
N PRO A 108 6.40 10.80 -15.98
CA PRO A 108 5.71 12.04 -16.31
C PRO A 108 5.15 12.78 -15.08
N ILE A 109 4.71 12.05 -14.05
CA ILE A 109 4.21 12.61 -12.80
C ILE A 109 5.39 13.26 -12.04
N VAL A 110 6.48 12.51 -11.89
CA VAL A 110 7.68 12.96 -11.17
C VAL A 110 8.33 14.15 -11.87
N ALA A 111 8.44 14.13 -13.20
CA ALA A 111 9.01 15.21 -13.99
C ALA A 111 8.19 16.51 -13.88
N ALA A 112 6.85 16.41 -13.97
CA ALA A 112 5.96 17.57 -13.78
C ALA A 112 6.08 18.16 -12.37
N ALA A 113 6.14 17.30 -11.34
CA ALA A 113 6.32 17.73 -9.95
C ALA A 113 7.67 18.41 -9.72
N LYS A 114 8.78 17.86 -10.25
CA LYS A 114 10.12 18.47 -10.16
C LYS A 114 10.15 19.85 -10.82
N THR A 115 9.65 19.95 -12.05
CA THR A 115 9.57 21.23 -12.80
C THR A 115 8.76 22.29 -12.03
N MET A 116 7.64 21.88 -11.42
CA MET A 116 6.81 22.74 -10.58
C MET A 116 7.58 23.26 -9.36
N LEU A 117 8.31 22.40 -8.65
CA LEU A 117 9.08 22.77 -7.46
C LEU A 117 10.25 23.71 -7.80
N GLU A 118 10.98 23.41 -8.87
CA GLU A 118 12.07 24.26 -9.37
C GLU A 118 11.56 25.65 -9.75
N SER A 119 10.48 25.71 -10.53
CA SER A 119 9.87 26.98 -10.94
C SER A 119 9.28 27.75 -9.77
N SER A 120 8.70 27.06 -8.78
CA SER A 120 8.19 27.69 -7.54
C SER A 120 9.31 28.29 -6.71
N THR A 121 10.47 27.62 -6.64
CA THR A 121 11.66 28.14 -5.98
C THR A 121 12.16 29.42 -6.67
N GLY A 122 12.25 29.41 -8.00
CA GLY A 122 12.60 30.60 -8.80
C GLY A 122 11.60 31.74 -8.64
N LEU A 123 10.30 31.43 -8.56
CA LEU A 123 9.23 32.38 -8.29
C LEU A 123 9.44 33.08 -6.95
N ILE A 124 9.63 32.31 -5.87
CA ILE A 124 9.82 32.84 -4.51
C ILE A 124 11.10 33.68 -4.43
N GLN A 125 12.20 33.23 -5.05
CA GLN A 125 13.45 34.00 -5.09
C GLN A 125 13.29 35.33 -5.83
N THR A 126 12.58 35.33 -6.97
CA THR A 126 12.31 36.55 -7.74
C THR A 126 11.38 37.48 -6.98
N ALA A 127 10.35 36.95 -6.31
CA ALA A 127 9.45 37.71 -5.47
C ALA A 127 10.18 38.35 -4.28
N ARG A 128 11.11 37.62 -3.64
CA ARG A 128 11.96 38.16 -2.56
C ARG A 128 12.79 39.34 -3.03
N TYR A 129 13.37 39.27 -4.22
CA TYR A 129 14.10 40.39 -4.82
C TYR A 129 13.18 41.59 -5.09
N LEU A 130 12.02 41.35 -5.72
CA LEU A 130 11.05 42.41 -6.06
C LEU A 130 10.43 43.09 -4.83
N ALA A 131 10.34 42.38 -3.70
CA ALA A 131 9.88 42.96 -2.43
C ALA A 131 10.79 44.10 -1.94
N VAL A 132 12.09 44.05 -2.28
CA VAL A 132 13.06 45.11 -1.99
C VAL A 132 13.19 46.10 -3.15
N ASN A 133 13.10 45.61 -4.39
CA ASN A 133 13.26 46.40 -5.62
C ASN A 133 12.03 46.28 -6.55
N PRO A 134 10.90 46.95 -6.23
CA PRO A 134 9.65 46.75 -6.96
C PRO A 134 9.61 47.38 -8.37
N LYS A 135 10.54 48.29 -8.68
CA LYS A 135 10.61 49.03 -9.96
C LYS A 135 11.58 48.38 -10.95
N ASP A 136 11.60 47.06 -11.02
CA ASP A 136 12.46 46.28 -11.94
C ASP A 136 11.58 45.49 -12.93
N PRO A 137 11.21 46.09 -14.09
CA PRO A 137 10.36 45.44 -15.09
C PRO A 137 10.90 44.10 -15.62
N PRO A 138 12.21 43.94 -15.90
CA PRO A 138 12.77 42.64 -16.25
C PRO A 138 12.47 41.53 -15.23
N LYS A 139 12.61 41.83 -13.93
CA LYS A 139 12.35 40.84 -12.87
C LYS A 139 10.87 40.50 -12.73
N TRP A 140 9.96 41.44 -12.97
CA TRP A 140 8.52 41.14 -13.07
C TRP A 140 8.21 40.19 -14.23
N SER A 141 8.88 40.34 -15.37
CA SER A 141 8.73 39.41 -16.50
C SER A 141 9.21 37.99 -16.13
N VAL A 142 10.36 37.87 -15.46
CA VAL A 142 10.87 36.58 -14.94
C VAL A 142 9.88 35.96 -13.95
N LEU A 143 9.32 36.75 -13.04
CA LEU A 143 8.31 36.29 -12.08
C LEU A 143 7.07 35.73 -12.78
N ALA A 144 6.57 36.44 -13.81
CA ALA A 144 5.44 35.99 -14.61
C ALA A 144 5.77 34.70 -15.38
N GLY A 145 7.00 34.56 -15.88
CA GLY A 145 7.49 33.33 -16.51
C GLY A 145 7.48 32.13 -15.56
N HIS A 146 8.01 32.29 -14.35
CA HIS A 146 7.95 31.25 -13.33
C HIS A 146 6.50 30.91 -12.96
N SER A 147 5.64 31.91 -12.76
CA SER A 147 4.22 31.73 -12.45
C SER A 147 3.48 30.92 -13.53
N ARG A 148 3.73 31.20 -14.81
CA ARG A 148 3.17 30.43 -15.92
C ARG A 148 3.66 28.98 -15.91
N THR A 149 4.97 28.77 -15.71
CA THR A 149 5.56 27.43 -15.66
C THR A 149 5.01 26.60 -14.52
N VAL A 150 4.83 27.19 -13.33
CA VAL A 150 4.16 26.55 -12.19
C VAL A 150 2.73 26.14 -12.57
N SER A 151 1.95 27.07 -13.14
CA SER A 151 0.56 26.81 -13.53
C SER A 151 0.44 25.68 -14.55
N ASP A 152 1.32 25.65 -15.55
CA ASP A 152 1.31 24.62 -16.59
C ASP A 152 1.81 23.26 -16.05
N SER A 153 2.77 23.27 -15.13
CA SER A 153 3.23 22.06 -14.44
C SER A 153 2.13 21.45 -13.57
N ILE A 154 1.31 22.27 -12.90
CA ILE A 154 0.13 21.81 -12.14
C ILE A 154 -0.89 21.14 -13.07
N LYS A 155 -1.21 21.76 -14.22
CA LYS A 155 -2.12 21.15 -15.21
C LYS A 155 -1.60 19.80 -15.68
N LYS A 156 -0.31 19.73 -16.06
CA LYS A 156 0.35 18.48 -16.46
C LYS A 156 0.29 17.43 -15.36
N LEU A 157 0.53 17.82 -14.11
CA LEU A 157 0.46 16.90 -12.98
C LEU A 157 -0.95 16.31 -12.81
N ILE A 158 -1.99 17.16 -12.89
CA ILE A 158 -3.40 16.71 -12.82
C ILE A 158 -3.72 15.75 -13.95
N THR A 159 -3.33 16.07 -15.19
CA THR A 159 -3.53 15.21 -16.36
C THR A 159 -2.82 13.86 -16.17
N ASN A 160 -1.52 13.89 -15.84
CA ASN A 160 -0.72 12.68 -15.67
C ASN A 160 -1.24 11.78 -14.54
N MET A 161 -1.69 12.37 -13.43
CA MET A 161 -2.28 11.60 -12.32
C MET A 161 -3.62 10.95 -12.69
N ARG A 162 -4.41 11.56 -13.58
CA ARG A 162 -5.67 10.97 -14.07
C ARG A 162 -5.40 9.85 -15.07
N GLU A 163 -4.52 10.09 -16.03
CA GLU A 163 -4.24 9.14 -17.12
C GLU A 163 -3.35 7.96 -16.69
N LYS A 164 -2.55 8.12 -15.63
CA LYS A 164 -1.67 7.08 -15.08
C LYS A 164 -2.12 6.61 -13.70
N ALA A 165 -3.42 6.74 -13.40
CA ALA A 165 -3.98 6.17 -12.18
C ALA A 165 -3.77 4.64 -12.16
N PRO A 166 -3.45 4.03 -11.00
CA PRO A 166 -3.33 2.58 -10.89
C PRO A 166 -4.60 1.87 -11.38
N GLY A 167 -4.47 0.87 -12.24
CA GLY A 167 -5.61 0.15 -12.84
C GLY A 167 -6.12 0.75 -14.15
N GLN A 168 -5.74 1.99 -14.51
CA GLN A 168 -6.23 2.64 -15.74
C GLN A 168 -5.72 1.92 -16.99
N ARG A 169 -4.44 1.53 -16.99
CA ARG A 169 -3.84 0.82 -18.13
C ARG A 169 -4.50 -0.55 -18.32
N GLU A 170 -4.74 -1.27 -17.24
CA GLU A 170 -5.39 -2.57 -17.27
C GLU A 170 -6.84 -2.47 -17.78
N CYS A 171 -7.54 -1.38 -17.43
CA CYS A 171 -8.84 -1.05 -18.01
C CYS A 171 -8.74 -0.76 -19.51
N ASP A 172 -7.78 0.05 -19.94
CA ASP A 172 -7.58 0.40 -21.36
C ASP A 172 -7.24 -0.85 -22.20
N ASP A 173 -6.32 -1.69 -21.72
CA ASP A 173 -5.96 -2.96 -22.34
C ASP A 173 -7.18 -3.90 -22.41
N SER A 174 -7.99 -3.96 -21.36
CA SER A 174 -9.23 -4.76 -21.33
C SER A 174 -10.26 -4.25 -22.34
N ILE A 175 -10.41 -2.92 -22.51
CA ILE A 175 -11.30 -2.32 -23.51
C ILE A 175 -10.84 -2.68 -24.92
N GLU A 176 -9.53 -2.66 -25.19
CA GLU A 176 -8.99 -3.04 -26.50
C GLU A 176 -9.29 -4.50 -26.83
N VAL A 177 -9.06 -5.41 -25.88
CA VAL A 177 -9.38 -6.84 -26.03
C VAL A 177 -10.88 -7.04 -26.31
N LEU A 178 -11.75 -6.40 -25.54
CA LEU A 178 -13.20 -6.51 -25.74
C LEU A 178 -13.64 -6.03 -27.13
N ASN A 179 -13.08 -4.90 -27.61
CA ASN A 179 -13.36 -4.41 -28.96
C ASN A 179 -12.84 -5.38 -30.04
N GLY A 180 -11.70 -6.03 -29.81
CA GLY A 180 -11.20 -7.11 -30.67
C GLY A 180 -12.19 -8.27 -30.75
N CYS A 181 -12.65 -8.77 -29.60
CA CYS A 181 -13.64 -9.84 -29.55
C CYS A 181 -14.96 -9.47 -30.23
N ILE A 182 -15.45 -8.23 -30.08
CA ILE A 182 -16.66 -7.75 -30.78
C ILE A 182 -16.47 -7.87 -32.30
N ARG A 183 -15.32 -7.41 -32.83
CA ARG A 183 -15.02 -7.50 -34.26
C ARG A 183 -14.92 -8.94 -34.75
N GLU A 184 -14.30 -9.82 -33.98
CA GLU A 184 -14.21 -11.24 -34.30
C GLU A 184 -15.59 -11.89 -34.36
N VAL A 185 -16.47 -11.57 -33.39
CA VAL A 185 -17.86 -12.04 -33.37
C VAL A 185 -18.64 -11.50 -34.56
N ASP A 186 -18.51 -10.23 -34.89
CA ASP A 186 -19.16 -9.62 -36.05
C ASP A 186 -18.70 -10.26 -37.37
N GLN A 187 -17.39 -10.50 -37.51
CA GLN A 187 -16.82 -11.16 -38.68
C GLN A 187 -17.29 -12.61 -38.79
N ALA A 188 -17.32 -13.35 -37.68
CA ALA A 188 -17.83 -14.72 -37.64
C ALA A 188 -19.33 -14.76 -37.99
N SER A 189 -20.11 -13.78 -37.50
CA SER A 189 -21.53 -13.63 -37.82
C SER A 189 -21.76 -13.38 -39.31
N LEU A 190 -21.00 -12.46 -39.92
CA LEU A 190 -21.06 -12.19 -41.35
C LEU A 190 -20.66 -13.42 -42.18
N ALA A 191 -19.58 -14.11 -41.79
CA ALA A 191 -19.13 -15.33 -42.45
C ALA A 191 -20.16 -16.48 -42.33
N ALA A 192 -20.86 -16.58 -41.20
CA ALA A 192 -21.93 -17.56 -41.02
C ALA A 192 -23.11 -17.29 -41.96
N ILE A 193 -23.52 -16.02 -42.07
CA ILE A 193 -24.62 -15.60 -42.98
C ILE A 193 -24.23 -15.84 -44.45
N SER A 194 -22.98 -15.60 -44.82
CA SER A 194 -22.49 -15.81 -46.19
C SER A 194 -22.11 -17.27 -46.50
N GLN A 195 -22.30 -18.20 -45.55
CA GLN A 195 -21.90 -19.61 -45.65
C GLN A 195 -20.39 -19.81 -45.89
N GLN A 196 -19.57 -18.86 -45.43
CA GLN A 196 -18.11 -18.88 -45.53
C GLN A 196 -17.43 -19.20 -44.19
N LEU A 197 -18.18 -19.40 -43.12
CA LEU A 197 -17.64 -19.79 -41.82
C LEU A 197 -17.21 -21.27 -41.86
N THR A 198 -15.91 -21.51 -41.86
CA THR A 198 -15.33 -22.85 -41.87
C THR A 198 -15.51 -23.54 -40.52
N PRO A 199 -16.07 -24.76 -40.46
CA PRO A 199 -16.12 -25.55 -39.23
C PRO A 199 -14.73 -25.78 -38.68
N ARG A 200 -14.58 -25.67 -37.36
CA ARG A 200 -13.29 -25.85 -36.69
C ARG A 200 -13.00 -27.34 -36.48
N GLU A 201 -12.01 -27.87 -37.20
CA GLU A 201 -11.66 -29.31 -37.20
C GLU A 201 -11.15 -29.83 -35.85
N ASP A 202 -10.58 -28.97 -35.01
CA ASP A 202 -9.97 -29.36 -33.72
C ASP A 202 -10.98 -29.58 -32.59
N THR A 203 -12.21 -29.12 -32.75
CA THR A 203 -13.30 -29.37 -31.80
C THR A 203 -14.09 -30.57 -32.27
N LEU A 204 -13.86 -31.72 -31.63
CA LEU A 204 -14.65 -32.94 -31.79
C LEU A 204 -16.13 -32.68 -31.46
N HIS A 205 -16.87 -32.13 -32.43
CA HIS A 205 -18.34 -32.09 -32.44
C HIS A 205 -18.91 -33.16 -33.39
N GLY A 206 -18.08 -34.11 -33.82
CA GLY A 206 -18.42 -35.19 -34.75
C GLY A 206 -18.56 -36.59 -34.12
N GLY A 207 -18.65 -36.70 -32.79
CA GLY A 207 -18.85 -37.99 -32.11
C GLY A 207 -20.21 -38.03 -31.42
N THR A 208 -21.27 -38.42 -32.11
CA THR A 208 -22.41 -39.05 -31.41
C THR A 208 -21.88 -40.33 -30.79
N HIS A 209 -21.37 -40.27 -29.57
CA HIS A 209 -21.08 -41.46 -28.78
C HIS A 209 -22.41 -42.14 -28.47
N THR A 210 -22.79 -43.13 -29.26
CA THR A 210 -23.79 -44.11 -28.85
C THR A 210 -23.17 -44.95 -27.74
N HIS A 211 -23.53 -44.66 -26.49
CA HIS A 211 -23.10 -45.46 -25.35
C HIS A 211 -23.92 -46.75 -25.33
N THR A 212 -23.29 -47.88 -25.66
CA THR A 212 -23.86 -49.21 -25.42
C THR A 212 -23.73 -49.55 -23.94
N HIS A 213 -24.85 -49.60 -23.21
CA HIS A 213 -24.88 -50.09 -21.84
C HIS A 213 -25.20 -51.59 -21.81
N THR A 214 -24.32 -52.38 -21.19
CA THR A 214 -24.53 -53.81 -20.96
C THR A 214 -24.80 -54.03 -19.46
N HIS A 215 -26.01 -54.44 -19.12
CA HIS A 215 -26.38 -54.83 -17.76
C HIS A 215 -26.42 -56.36 -17.65
N THR A 216 -25.67 -56.90 -16.69
CA THR A 216 -25.70 -58.33 -16.36
C THR A 216 -26.37 -58.50 -15.01
N HIS A 217 -27.52 -59.17 -15.00
CA HIS A 217 -28.23 -59.54 -13.78
C HIS A 217 -28.04 -61.04 -13.52
N THR A 218 -27.54 -61.38 -12.34
CA THR A 218 -27.39 -62.76 -11.87
C THR A 218 -28.41 -63.00 -10.76
N HIS A 219 -29.40 -63.83 -11.03
CA HIS A 219 -30.36 -64.28 -10.03
C HIS A 219 -29.97 -65.69 -9.56
N THR A 220 -29.81 -65.83 -8.25
CA THR A 220 -29.53 -67.12 -7.60
C THR A 220 -30.74 -67.53 -6.80
N HIS A 221 -31.35 -68.66 -7.17
CA HIS A 221 -32.32 -69.35 -6.32
C HIS A 221 -31.66 -70.60 -5.75
N ASN A 222 -32.07 -71.01 -4.55
CA ASN A 222 -31.42 -71.98 -3.64
C ASN A 222 -30.91 -73.32 -4.22
N THR A 223 -31.18 -73.65 -5.48
CA THR A 223 -30.63 -74.84 -6.16
C THR A 223 -30.05 -74.59 -7.56
N HIS A 224 -30.22 -73.42 -8.19
CA HIS A 224 -29.62 -73.09 -9.51
C HIS A 224 -29.36 -71.58 -9.69
N THR A 225 -28.28 -71.24 -10.40
CA THR A 225 -27.89 -69.85 -10.75
C THR A 225 -28.11 -69.61 -12.24
N HIS A 226 -28.82 -68.52 -12.57
CA HIS A 226 -28.99 -68.07 -13.96
C HIS A 226 -28.44 -66.65 -14.12
N THR A 227 -27.65 -66.44 -15.17
CA THR A 227 -27.07 -65.14 -15.54
C THR A 227 -27.69 -64.68 -16.85
N HIS A 228 -28.29 -63.49 -16.85
CA HIS A 228 -28.84 -62.86 -18.05
C HIS A 228 -28.07 -61.56 -18.32
N THR A 229 -27.59 -61.42 -19.56
CA THR A 229 -26.92 -60.21 -20.05
C THR A 229 -27.83 -59.53 -21.06
N HIS A 230 -28.21 -58.29 -20.78
CA HIS A 230 -28.95 -57.44 -21.71
C HIS A 230 -28.08 -56.26 -22.15
N THR A 231 -28.03 -56.07 -23.47
CA THR A 231 -27.31 -54.98 -24.13
C THR A 231 -28.33 -54.07 -24.78
N HIS A 232 -28.34 -52.79 -24.39
CA HIS A 232 -29.18 -51.76 -25.01
C HIS A 232 -28.29 -50.73 -25.72
N ASN A 233 -28.67 -50.42 -26.97
CA ASN A 233 -28.12 -49.30 -27.74
C ASN A 233 -29.12 -48.14 -27.67
N LEU A 234 -28.63 -46.93 -27.38
CA LEU A 234 -29.39 -45.68 -27.50
C LEU A 234 -29.33 -45.16 -28.94
#